data_AF-A0A5B7C6C5-F1
#
_entry.id   AF-A0A5B7C6C5-F1
#
_cell.length_a   1.000
_cell.length_b   1.000
_cell.length_c   1.000
_cell.angle_alpha   90.00
_cell.angle_beta   90.00
_cell.angle_gamma   90.00
#
_symmetry.space_group_name_H-M   'P 1'
#
loop_
_entity.id
_entity.type
_entity.pdbx_description
1 polymer ?
#
loop_
_entity_poly.entity_id
_entity_poly.type
_entity_poly.pdbx_seq_one_letter_code
_entity_poly.pdbx_strand_id
1 'polypeptide(L)'
;TRAFLQILRNENNVNCVDPFSDAEEVSGATSTSESSMAINEFLFSLNIDNINLVKLLRYMKESNIIHKVSGYGDKAASLQKASKLRDGGESSEEGSTLSGFRAVVNVLLSLTNNDGDGRIIISRTRPTCSGQQGGFLKYVMLTGEKIFSEIVDQTHAVILAGGTLQPIEETRER
;
A
#
# COMPACT_ATOMS: atom_id res chain seq x y z
N THR A 1 -6.41 14.26 -0.71
CA THR A 1 -7.14 14.65 -1.93
C THR A 1 -8.41 13.81 -2.03
N ARG A 2 -9.55 14.41 -2.42
CA ARG A 2 -10.85 13.68 -2.50
C ARG A 2 -10.82 12.50 -3.47
N ALA A 3 -9.96 12.55 -4.49
CA ALA A 3 -9.70 11.47 -5.43
C ALA A 3 -9.23 10.16 -4.76
N PHE A 4 -8.34 10.22 -3.76
CA PHE A 4 -7.88 9.02 -3.03
C PHE A 4 -8.99 8.31 -2.28
N LEU A 5 -9.84 9.08 -1.59
CA LEU A 5 -11.01 8.52 -0.93
C LEU A 5 -12.06 8.05 -1.92
N GLN A 6 -12.18 8.70 -3.08
CA GLN A 6 -13.10 8.30 -4.14
C GLN A 6 -12.68 6.98 -4.77
N ILE A 7 -11.39 6.74 -5.03
CA ILE A 7 -10.90 5.42 -5.44
C ILE A 7 -11.22 4.37 -4.37
N LEU A 8 -11.02 4.67 -3.08
CA LEU A 8 -11.34 3.70 -2.03
C LEU A 8 -12.85 3.46 -1.83
N ARG A 9 -13.72 4.39 -2.23
CA ARG A 9 -15.15 4.40 -1.87
C ARG A 9 -16.13 4.34 -3.07
N ASN A 10 -15.64 4.35 -4.31
CA ASN A 10 -16.34 5.00 -5.44
C ASN A 10 -17.85 4.69 -5.58
N GLU A 11 -18.67 5.74 -5.50
CA GLU A 11 -20.12 5.69 -5.67
C GLU A 11 -20.61 5.84 -7.12
N ASN A 12 -19.74 6.09 -8.10
CA ASN A 12 -20.21 6.31 -9.49
C ASN A 12 -19.68 5.25 -10.46
N ASN A 13 -20.56 4.30 -10.76
CA ASN A 13 -20.59 3.52 -12.00
C ASN A 13 -20.51 4.46 -13.20
N VAL A 14 -19.43 4.41 -13.99
CA VAL A 14 -19.46 4.71 -15.42
C VAL A 14 -18.45 3.81 -16.13
N ASN A 15 -18.99 2.82 -16.85
CA ASN A 15 -18.40 2.05 -17.96
C ASN A 15 -16.89 1.80 -17.96
N CYS A 16 -16.47 0.62 -17.52
CA CYS A 16 -15.40 -0.07 -18.22
C CYS A 16 -16.08 -0.95 -19.28
N VAL A 17 -15.89 -0.61 -20.55
CA VAL A 17 -16.34 -1.43 -21.67
C VAL A 17 -15.48 -2.68 -21.66
N ASP A 18 -16.12 -3.84 -21.44
CA ASP A 18 -15.50 -5.15 -21.57
C ASP A 18 -14.95 -5.35 -23.00
N PRO A 19 -13.72 -5.85 -23.14
CA PRO A 19 -13.41 -6.81 -24.17
C PRO A 19 -13.14 -8.16 -23.52
N PHE A 20 -13.84 -9.19 -24.01
CA PHE A 20 -13.77 -10.61 -23.66
C PHE A 20 -14.81 -11.10 -22.64
N SER A 21 -16.03 -11.26 -23.14
CA SER A 21 -16.87 -12.41 -22.78
C SER A 21 -16.37 -13.65 -23.54
N ASP A 22 -16.09 -14.74 -22.83
CA ASP A 22 -16.65 -16.08 -23.10
C ASP A 22 -16.14 -17.13 -22.07
N ALA A 23 -17.12 -17.77 -21.39
CA ALA A 23 -17.12 -19.08 -20.69
C ALA A 23 -16.14 -19.34 -19.51
N GLU A 24 -16.46 -19.94 -18.37
CA GLU A 24 -17.61 -20.71 -17.82
C GLU A 24 -17.81 -20.35 -16.33
N GLU A 25 -19.06 -20.44 -15.85
CA GLU A 25 -19.46 -20.26 -14.46
C GLU A 25 -19.11 -21.48 -13.57
N VAL A 26 -18.33 -21.26 -12.51
CA VAL A 26 -18.33 -22.11 -11.30
C VAL A 26 -18.47 -21.24 -10.05
N SER A 27 -19.71 -21.18 -9.59
CA SER A 27 -20.23 -20.97 -8.22
C SER A 27 -19.23 -20.78 -7.07
N GLY A 28 -19.32 -19.62 -6.41
CA GLY A 28 -18.92 -19.44 -5.01
C GLY A 28 -17.87 -18.37 -4.70
N ALA A 29 -18.05 -17.11 -5.12
CA ALA A 29 -17.18 -16.01 -4.69
C ALA A 29 -17.98 -14.78 -4.26
N THR A 30 -17.77 -14.35 -3.02
CA THR A 30 -18.08 -13.00 -2.56
C THR A 30 -17.48 -12.00 -3.54
N SER A 31 -18.32 -11.13 -4.10
CA SER A 31 -17.95 -10.16 -5.15
C SER A 31 -16.96 -9.09 -4.66
N THR A 32 -15.72 -9.51 -4.44
CA THR A 32 -14.55 -8.68 -4.19
C THR A 32 -14.06 -8.18 -5.54
N SER A 33 -14.05 -6.86 -5.73
CA SER A 33 -13.46 -6.27 -6.92
C SER A 33 -11.97 -6.09 -6.64
N GLU A 34 -11.19 -7.07 -7.09
CA GLU A 34 -9.74 -7.00 -7.08
C GLU A 34 -9.27 -6.42 -8.41
N SER A 35 -8.51 -5.33 -8.34
CA SER A 35 -7.92 -4.69 -9.51
C SER A 35 -6.42 -4.60 -9.32
N SER A 36 -5.67 -4.99 -10.35
CA SER A 36 -4.23 -4.79 -10.41
C SER A 36 -3.93 -3.71 -11.45
N MET A 37 -3.06 -2.77 -11.11
CA MET A 37 -2.65 -1.70 -12.01
C MET A 37 -1.16 -1.39 -11.87
N ALA A 38 -0.61 -0.76 -12.89
CA ALA A 38 0.74 -0.23 -12.86
C ALA A 38 0.83 1.00 -11.94
N ILE A 39 2.04 1.41 -11.57
CA ILE A 39 2.25 2.52 -10.63
C ILE A 39 1.76 3.82 -11.25
N ASN A 40 2.16 4.10 -12.49
CA ASN A 40 1.80 5.33 -13.19
C ASN A 40 0.29 5.42 -13.42
N GLU A 41 -0.36 4.32 -13.83
CA GLU A 41 -1.82 4.23 -13.97
C GLU A 41 -2.54 4.60 -12.67
N PHE A 42 -2.03 4.12 -11.53
CA PHE A 42 -2.55 4.49 -10.22
C PHE A 42 -2.34 5.97 -9.89
N LEU A 43 -1.16 6.52 -10.17
CA LEU A 43 -0.85 7.94 -9.93
C LEU A 43 -1.76 8.86 -10.76
N PHE A 44 -1.99 8.53 -12.03
CA PHE A 44 -2.87 9.27 -12.93
C PHE A 44 -4.33 9.17 -12.50
N SER A 45 -4.80 7.97 -12.14
CA SER A 45 -6.16 7.75 -11.63
C SER A 45 -6.45 8.60 -10.38
N LEU A 46 -5.42 8.89 -9.59
CA LEU A 46 -5.50 9.69 -8.36
C LEU A 46 -5.18 11.17 -8.55
N ASN A 47 -4.75 11.59 -9.74
CA ASN A 47 -4.25 12.94 -10.02
C ASN A 47 -3.15 13.40 -9.03
N ILE A 48 -2.23 12.50 -8.68
CA ILE A 48 -1.09 12.77 -7.79
C ILE A 48 0.26 12.79 -8.52
N ASP A 49 0.22 12.70 -9.85
CA ASP A 49 1.35 12.84 -10.77
C ASP A 49 2.09 14.18 -10.65
N ASN A 50 1.36 15.24 -10.27
CA ASN A 50 1.93 16.59 -10.09
C ASN A 50 2.75 16.76 -8.80
N ILE A 51 2.78 15.76 -7.92
CA ILE A 51 3.50 15.82 -6.65
C ILE A 51 4.83 15.10 -6.78
N ASN A 52 5.94 15.78 -6.46
CA ASN A 52 7.24 15.13 -6.39
C ASN A 52 7.37 14.27 -5.12
N LEU A 53 7.06 12.98 -5.25
CA LEU A 53 7.10 12.00 -4.16
C LEU A 53 8.49 11.85 -3.54
N VAL A 54 9.56 11.96 -4.34
CA VAL A 54 10.96 11.86 -3.86
C VAL A 54 11.30 12.99 -2.89
N LYS A 55 10.95 14.24 -3.26
CA LYS A 55 11.13 15.41 -2.40
C LYS A 55 10.26 15.33 -1.16
N LEU A 56 9.02 14.86 -1.30
CA LEU A 56 8.10 14.68 -0.18
C LEU A 56 8.65 13.66 0.83
N LEU A 57 9.12 12.51 0.38
CA LEU A 57 9.72 11.48 1.24
C LEU A 57 10.96 12.00 1.98
N ARG A 58 11.81 12.78 1.29
CA ARG A 58 12.97 13.44 1.91
C ARG A 58 12.51 14.40 3.01
N TYR A 59 11.57 15.28 2.70
CA TYR A 59 11.01 16.22 3.68
C TYR A 59 10.43 15.50 4.90
N MET A 60 9.66 14.43 4.70
CA MET A 60 9.06 13.67 5.81
C MET A 60 10.11 13.06 6.74
N LYS A 61 11.25 12.62 6.20
CA LYS A 61 12.39 12.10 6.98
C LYS A 61 13.12 13.22 7.71
N GLU A 62 13.48 14.30 7.02
CA GLU A 62 14.27 15.40 7.60
C GLU A 62 13.49 16.21 8.65
N SER A 63 12.25 16.56 8.34
CA SER A 63 11.42 17.40 9.21
C SER A 63 10.83 16.65 10.39
N ASN A 64 10.99 15.32 10.44
CA ASN A 64 10.39 14.44 11.44
C ASN A 64 8.88 14.68 11.63
N ILE A 65 8.18 15.07 10.55
CA ILE A 65 6.75 15.47 10.57
C ILE A 65 5.86 14.35 11.15
N ILE A 66 6.29 13.10 10.97
CA ILE A 66 5.62 11.91 11.49
C ILE A 66 5.36 12.05 12.99
N HIS A 67 6.37 12.42 13.78
CA HIS A 67 6.23 12.55 15.24
C HIS A 67 5.26 13.66 15.63
N LYS A 68 5.25 14.76 14.87
CA LYS A 68 4.33 15.87 15.11
C LYS A 68 2.89 15.45 14.82
N VAL A 69 2.64 14.82 13.66
CA VAL A 69 1.30 14.38 13.25
C VAL A 69 0.79 13.27 14.17
N SER A 70 1.63 12.28 14.50
CA SER A 70 1.28 11.22 15.45
C SER A 70 0.96 11.80 16.82
N GLY A 71 1.76 12.75 17.33
CA GLY A 71 1.50 13.40 18.62
C GLY A 71 0.17 14.17 18.65
N TYR A 72 -0.21 14.85 17.57
CA TYR A 72 -1.54 15.48 17.47
C TYR A 72 -2.66 14.44 17.35
N GLY A 73 -2.46 13.37 16.58
CA GLY A 73 -3.42 12.28 16.44
C GLY A 73 -3.72 11.59 17.77
N ASP A 74 -2.68 11.30 18.55
CA ASP A 74 -2.80 10.69 19.87
C ASP A 74 -3.54 11.62 20.85
N LYS A 75 -3.27 12.94 20.78
CA LYS A 75 -4.02 13.94 21.56
C LYS A 75 -5.49 14.01 21.15
N ALA A 76 -5.79 13.96 19.86
CA ALA A 76 -7.17 13.95 19.36
C ALA A 76 -7.92 12.67 19.77
N ALA A 77 -7.27 11.50 19.68
CA ALA A 77 -7.82 10.23 20.15
C ALA A 77 -8.04 10.23 21.68
N SER A 78 -7.11 10.82 22.44
CA SER A 78 -7.25 10.99 23.89
C SER A 78 -8.44 11.88 24.26
N LEU A 79 -8.67 13.00 23.55
CA LEU A 79 -9.84 13.87 23.74
C LEU A 79 -11.15 13.16 23.41
N GLN A 80 -11.16 12.34 22.35
CA GLN A 80 -12.34 11.53 22.01
C GLN A 80 -12.62 10.44 23.04
N LYS A 81 -11.59 9.76 23.57
CA LYS A 81 -11.74 8.80 24.68
C LYS A 81 -12.24 9.46 25.95
N ALA A 82 -11.78 10.67 26.28
CA ALA A 82 -12.28 11.45 27.42
C ALA A 82 -13.78 11.80 27.30
N SER A 83 -14.28 12.00 26.07
CA SER A 83 -15.71 12.26 25.83
C SER A 83 -16.60 11.01 25.84
N LYS A 84 -16.03 9.82 25.57
CA LYS A 84 -16.75 8.53 25.50
C LYS A 84 -16.76 7.74 26.81
N LEU A 85 -16.17 8.26 27.89
CA LEU A 85 -16.06 7.59 29.20
C LEU A 85 -17.39 7.48 29.99
N ARG A 86 -18.55 7.54 29.31
CA ARG A 86 -19.87 7.37 29.91
C ARG A 86 -20.58 6.06 29.56
N ASP A 87 -20.07 5.24 28.66
CA ASP A 87 -20.65 3.91 28.45
C ASP A 87 -19.57 2.89 28.08
N GLY A 88 -19.55 1.78 28.80
CA GLY A 88 -18.49 0.78 28.76
C GLY A 88 -18.55 -0.09 27.52
N GLY A 89 -17.40 -0.45 26.97
CA GLY A 89 -17.30 -1.48 25.94
C GLY A 89 -16.05 -1.40 25.07
N GLU A 90 -15.15 -2.37 25.29
CA GLU A 90 -14.24 -2.99 24.31
C GLU A 90 -13.12 -2.13 23.69
N SER A 91 -11.90 -2.38 24.16
CA SER A 91 -10.65 -1.92 23.53
C SER A 91 -10.44 -2.67 22.22
N SER A 92 -11.00 -2.16 21.13
CA SER A 92 -10.40 -2.42 19.82
C SER A 92 -8.97 -1.90 19.85
N GLU A 93 -8.03 -2.75 19.44
CA GLU A 93 -6.61 -2.47 19.30
C GLU A 93 -6.42 -1.34 18.28
N GLU A 94 -6.65 -0.10 18.72
CA GLU A 94 -6.51 1.11 17.93
C GLU A 94 -5.01 1.29 17.65
N GLY A 95 -4.56 0.74 16.52
CA GLY A 95 -3.17 0.81 16.11
C GLY A 95 -2.65 2.24 16.23
N SER A 96 -1.46 2.40 16.81
CA SER A 96 -0.86 3.72 17.02
C SER A 96 -0.92 4.57 15.75
N THR A 97 -1.27 5.85 15.87
CA THR A 97 -1.24 6.80 14.73
C THR A 97 0.10 6.76 13.99
N LEU A 98 1.19 6.43 14.70
CA LEU A 98 2.52 6.24 14.16
C LEU A 98 2.63 5.06 13.18
N SER A 99 2.02 3.91 13.48
CA SER A 99 2.06 2.74 12.59
C SER A 99 1.25 3.00 11.32
N GLY A 100 0.10 3.65 11.43
CA GLY A 100 -0.70 4.09 10.29
C GLY A 100 0.06 5.06 9.39
N PHE A 101 0.73 6.06 9.97
CA PHE A 101 1.51 7.02 9.18
C PHE A 101 2.74 6.38 8.53
N ARG A 102 3.41 5.45 9.23
CA ARG A 102 4.50 4.65 8.65
C ARG A 102 4.03 3.80 7.48
N ALA A 103 2.84 3.20 7.57
CA ALA A 103 2.25 2.46 6.45
C ALA A 103 2.04 3.37 5.23
N VAL A 104 1.55 4.59 5.42
CA VAL A 104 1.41 5.59 4.34
C VAL A 104 2.76 5.95 3.73
N VAL A 105 3.80 6.19 4.55
CA VAL A 105 5.16 6.47 4.06
C VAL A 105 5.70 5.31 3.24
N ASN A 106 5.50 4.08 3.69
CA ASN A 106 5.93 2.90 2.95
C ASN A 106 5.21 2.78 1.60
N VAL A 107 3.90 3.07 1.54
CA VAL A 107 3.16 3.13 0.28
C VAL A 107 3.74 4.22 -0.64
N LEU A 108 3.98 5.44 -0.13
CA LEU A 108 4.58 6.52 -0.92
C LEU A 108 5.98 6.15 -1.44
N LEU A 109 6.77 5.43 -0.64
CA LEU A 109 8.07 4.91 -1.05
C LEU A 109 7.92 3.89 -2.18
N SER A 110 6.97 2.96 -2.07
CA SER A 110 6.68 2.00 -3.12
C SER A 110 6.29 2.63 -4.46
N LEU A 111 5.60 3.79 -4.42
CA LEU A 111 5.23 4.56 -5.61
C LEU A 111 6.40 5.29 -6.29
N THR A 112 7.59 5.33 -5.67
CA THR A 112 8.80 5.92 -6.29
C THR A 112 9.58 4.95 -7.17
N ASN A 113 9.21 3.67 -7.18
CA ASN A 113 9.80 2.69 -8.08
C ASN A 113 9.36 2.93 -9.54
N ASN A 114 10.08 2.36 -10.50
CA ASN A 114 9.69 2.47 -11.90
C ASN A 114 8.41 1.65 -12.16
N ASP A 115 7.63 2.06 -13.16
CA ASP A 115 6.32 1.48 -13.46
C ASP A 115 6.37 -0.03 -13.76
N GLY A 116 7.47 -0.48 -14.39
CA GLY A 116 7.71 -1.89 -14.67
C GLY A 116 8.10 -2.73 -13.46
N ASP A 117 8.66 -2.12 -12.42
CA ASP A 117 9.28 -2.85 -11.28
C ASP A 117 8.25 -3.33 -10.27
N GLY A 118 7.00 -2.86 -10.37
CA GLY A 118 5.99 -3.12 -9.36
C GLY A 118 4.56 -3.08 -9.89
N ARG A 119 3.65 -3.63 -9.08
CA ARG A 119 2.20 -3.62 -9.30
C ARG A 119 1.49 -3.23 -8.02
N ILE A 120 0.41 -2.49 -8.20
CA ILE A 120 -0.47 -2.07 -7.10
C ILE A 120 -1.74 -2.88 -7.21
N ILE A 121 -2.07 -3.58 -6.14
CA ILE A 121 -3.27 -4.39 -6.00
C ILE A 121 -4.21 -3.64 -5.07
N ILE A 122 -5.42 -3.36 -5.56
CA ILE A 122 -6.48 -2.72 -4.82
C ILE A 122 -7.63 -3.72 -4.73
N SER A 123 -7.94 -4.15 -3.52
CA SER A 123 -9.14 -4.94 -3.25
C SER A 123 -10.15 -4.08 -2.52
N ARG A 124 -11.37 -4.07 -3.06
CA ARG A 124 -12.52 -3.39 -2.45
C ARG A 124 -13.51 -4.45 -2.03
N THR A 125 -13.64 -4.66 -0.72
CA THR A 125 -14.73 -5.46 -0.16
C THR A 125 -16.02 -4.66 -0.27
N ARG A 126 -17.03 -5.26 -0.90
CA ARG A 126 -18.40 -4.75 -0.78
C ARG A 126 -18.84 -4.97 0.67
N PRO A 127 -19.57 -4.02 1.29
CA PRO A 127 -20.07 -4.19 2.64
C PRO A 127 -21.11 -5.32 2.63
N THR A 128 -20.68 -6.55 2.93
CA THR A 128 -21.59 -7.64 3.30
C THR A 128 -21.95 -7.49 4.77
N CYS A 129 -23.17 -7.89 5.11
CA CYS A 129 -23.84 -7.68 6.40
C CYS A 129 -23.17 -8.31 7.64
N SER A 130 -21.90 -8.72 7.56
CA SER A 130 -21.17 -9.51 8.58
C SER A 130 -19.95 -8.77 9.17
N GLY A 131 -20.03 -7.46 9.39
CA GLY A 131 -19.12 -6.71 10.27
C GLY A 131 -17.64 -6.61 9.85
N GLN A 132 -17.19 -7.30 8.80
CA GLN A 132 -15.83 -7.20 8.29
C GLN A 132 -15.74 -6.12 7.21
N GLN A 133 -15.49 -4.89 7.66
CA GLN A 133 -15.07 -3.80 6.78
C GLN A 133 -13.56 -3.89 6.56
N GLY A 134 -13.12 -3.94 5.30
CA GLY A 134 -11.73 -3.64 5.00
C GLY A 134 -11.32 -4.02 3.59
N GLY A 135 -11.25 -3.03 2.69
CA GLY A 135 -10.46 -3.16 1.47
C GLY A 135 -8.97 -3.04 1.79
N PHE A 136 -8.11 -3.56 0.90
CA PHE A 136 -6.66 -3.44 1.08
C PHE A 136 -5.98 -2.84 -0.15
N LEU A 137 -4.87 -2.16 0.12
CA LEU A 137 -3.94 -1.65 -0.87
C LEU A 137 -2.60 -2.35 -0.64
N LYS A 138 -2.14 -3.11 -1.64
CA LYS A 138 -0.89 -3.85 -1.57
C LYS A 138 0.01 -3.45 -2.74
N TYR A 139 1.26 -3.16 -2.43
CA TYR A 139 2.31 -3.05 -3.42
C TYR A 139 3.07 -4.38 -3.52
N VAL A 140 3.32 -4.83 -4.75
CA VAL A 140 4.15 -6.00 -5.05
C VAL A 140 5.28 -5.55 -5.93
N MET A 141 6.51 -5.76 -5.47
CA MET A 141 7.70 -5.56 -6.29
C MET A 141 7.93 -6.81 -7.14
N LEU A 142 8.03 -6.64 -8.45
CA LEU A 142 8.26 -7.71 -9.41
C LEU A 142 9.76 -7.98 -9.61
N THR A 143 10.59 -6.95 -9.49
CA THR A 143 12.03 -7.03 -9.77
C THR A 143 12.86 -6.86 -8.50
N GLY A 144 13.59 -7.91 -8.10
CA GLY A 144 14.47 -7.91 -6.92
C GLY A 144 15.83 -7.23 -7.13
N GLU A 145 16.27 -7.11 -8.38
CA GLU A 145 17.61 -6.66 -8.79
C GLU A 145 17.94 -5.27 -8.23
N LYS A 146 16.97 -4.35 -8.29
CA LYS A 146 17.17 -2.95 -7.93
C LYS A 146 17.50 -2.75 -6.45
N ILE A 147 17.04 -3.64 -5.58
CA ILE A 147 17.36 -3.58 -4.14
C ILE A 147 18.87 -3.71 -3.92
N PHE A 148 19.54 -4.52 -4.73
CA PHE A 148 20.95 -4.83 -4.56
C PHE A 148 21.86 -4.02 -5.48
N SER A 149 21.32 -3.36 -6.51
CA SER A 149 22.08 -2.56 -7.47
C SER A 149 23.04 -1.57 -6.79
N GLU A 150 22.57 -0.82 -5.79
CA GLU A 150 23.40 0.13 -5.04
C GLU A 150 24.58 -0.57 -4.32
N ILE A 151 24.33 -1.75 -3.76
CA ILE A 151 25.35 -2.52 -3.03
C ILE A 151 26.38 -3.08 -4.03
N VAL A 152 25.93 -3.63 -5.15
CA VAL A 152 26.80 -4.21 -6.18
C VAL A 152 27.68 -3.14 -6.80
N ASP A 153 27.14 -1.94 -7.08
CA ASP A 153 27.89 -0.85 -7.70
C ASP A 153 28.96 -0.25 -6.77
N GLN A 154 28.69 -0.19 -5.47
CA GLN A 154 29.62 0.40 -4.49
C GLN A 154 30.70 -0.56 -4.02
N THR A 155 30.50 -1.88 -4.18
CA THR A 155 31.39 -2.89 -3.59
C THR A 155 32.37 -3.46 -4.61
N HIS A 156 33.57 -3.77 -4.14
CA HIS A 156 34.57 -4.44 -4.98
C HIS A 156 34.27 -5.94 -5.16
N ALA A 157 33.66 -6.56 -4.16
CA ALA A 157 33.23 -7.96 -4.18
C ALA A 157 32.05 -8.17 -3.23
N VAL A 158 31.10 -9.02 -3.63
CA VAL A 158 29.95 -9.45 -2.82
C VAL A 158 30.07 -10.95 -2.56
N ILE A 159 30.00 -11.37 -1.30
CA ILE A 159 30.03 -12.79 -0.90
C ILE A 159 28.64 -13.18 -0.40
N LEU A 160 27.99 -14.09 -1.11
CA LEU A 160 26.73 -14.69 -0.68
C LEU A 160 27.03 -15.96 0.14
N ALA A 161 26.70 -15.95 1.43
CA ALA A 161 26.89 -17.09 2.33
C ALA A 161 25.56 -17.44 3.02
N GLY A 162 25.19 -18.72 3.00
CA GLY A 162 23.99 -19.22 3.67
C GLY A 162 24.04 -20.74 3.83
N GLY A 163 23.52 -21.24 4.95
CA GLY A 163 23.57 -22.67 5.28
C GLY A 163 22.67 -23.57 4.42
N THR A 164 21.73 -22.97 3.67
CA THR A 164 20.71 -23.67 2.88
C THR A 164 20.59 -23.11 1.46
N LEU A 165 21.69 -22.64 0.86
CA LEU A 165 21.72 -22.09 -0.51
C LEU A 165 21.58 -23.15 -1.62
N GLN A 166 21.24 -24.39 -1.28
CA GLN A 166 21.04 -25.46 -2.25
C GLN A 166 19.62 -25.36 -2.83
N PRO A 167 19.43 -25.30 -4.16
CA PRO A 167 20.40 -25.38 -5.26
C PRO A 167 21.00 -24.01 -5.65
N ILE A 168 22.32 -23.97 -5.90
CA ILE A 168 23.05 -22.73 -6.21
C ILE A 168 22.85 -22.26 -7.66
N GLU A 169 22.43 -23.14 -8.57
CA GLU A 169 22.20 -22.82 -9.96
C GLU A 169 21.12 -21.74 -10.14
N GLU A 170 20.04 -21.80 -9.35
CA GLU A 170 18.98 -20.78 -9.37
C GLU A 170 19.50 -19.40 -8.94
N THR A 171 20.51 -19.34 -8.07
CA THR A 171 21.16 -18.09 -7.65
C THR A 171 22.15 -17.55 -8.67
N ARG A 172 22.54 -18.35 -9.66
CA ARG A 172 23.53 -18.01 -10.68
C ARG A 172 22.92 -17.64 -12.03
N GLU A 173 21.72 -18.15 -12.33
CA GLU A 173 20.98 -17.90 -13.58
C GLU A 173 20.03 -16.69 -13.51
N ARG A 174 19.72 -16.21 -12.31
CA ARG A 174 18.94 -14.98 -12.06
C ARG A 174 19.86 -13.81 -11.75
#